data_AF-A0A941P4C7-F1
#
_entry.id   AF-A0A941P4C7-F1
#
_cell.length_a   1.000
_cell.length_b   1.000
_cell.length_c   1.000
_cell.angle_alpha   90.00
_cell.angle_beta   90.00
_cell.angle_gamma   90.00
#
_symmetry.space_group_name_H-M   'P 1'
#
loop_
_entity.id
_entity.type
_entity.pdbx_description
1 polymer ?
#
loop_
_entity_poly.entity_id
_entity_poly.type
_entity_poly.pdbx_seq_one_letter_code
_entity_poly.pdbx_strand_id
1 'polypeptide(L)'
;IPAIIDPGGPGGAPLALFESGAILLYLADKTGRFIPQDAALRWQTIQWLMWQMGGVGPMFGQVGYFNKFAGKEIEDKRPRQRYVDESRRLLGVLEQRLEGRAWIMGDAYTIADIAVFPWVRNLIGFYEAGELVGIQGFPNVLRALGAFVARPAVARGLNIPPRD
;
A
#
# COMPACT_ATOMS: atom_id res chain seq x y z
N ILE A 1 -9.31 0.27 10.70
CA ILE A 1 -10.10 1.15 9.81
C ILE A 1 -9.49 1.05 8.40
N PRO A 2 -10.25 1.16 7.30
CA PRO A 2 -11.49 1.93 7.14
C PRO A 2 -12.77 1.11 6.94
N ALA A 3 -13.91 1.81 6.99
CA ALA A 3 -15.22 1.38 6.51
C ALA A 3 -15.94 2.61 5.91
N ILE A 4 -16.88 2.39 4.99
CA ILE A 4 -17.68 3.45 4.35
C ILE A 4 -19.16 3.06 4.29
N ILE A 5 -20.00 4.08 4.15
CA ILE A 5 -21.37 3.96 3.66
C ILE A 5 -21.49 4.88 2.45
N ASP A 6 -21.76 4.33 1.28
CA ASP A 6 -22.10 5.11 0.09
C ASP A 6 -23.63 5.22 0.00
N PRO A 7 -24.23 6.41 0.23
CA PRO A 7 -25.68 6.57 0.22
C PRO A 7 -26.30 6.38 -1.17
N GLY A 8 -25.52 6.57 -2.25
CA GLY A 8 -25.94 6.41 -3.63
C GLY A 8 -25.29 5.18 -4.27
N GLY A 9 -25.30 4.05 -3.58
CA GLY A 9 -24.71 2.79 -4.03
C GLY A 9 -25.43 2.16 -5.23
N PRO A 10 -25.04 0.92 -5.62
CA PRO A 10 -25.64 0.22 -6.75
C PRO A 10 -27.16 0.11 -6.62
N GLY A 11 -27.89 0.34 -7.71
CA GLY A 11 -29.36 0.37 -7.70
C GLY A 11 -29.98 1.56 -6.96
N GLY A 12 -29.19 2.58 -6.61
CA GLY A 12 -29.66 3.75 -5.87
C GLY A 12 -29.88 3.52 -4.38
N ALA A 13 -29.38 2.41 -3.83
CA ALA A 13 -29.51 2.05 -2.42
C ALA A 13 -28.19 2.27 -1.66
N PRO A 14 -28.24 2.60 -0.35
CA PRO A 14 -27.03 2.69 0.46
C PRO A 14 -26.23 1.39 0.49
N LEU A 15 -24.91 1.48 0.33
CA LEU A 15 -24.00 0.34 0.44
C LEU A 15 -23.00 0.57 1.58
N ALA A 16 -23.05 -0.29 2.60
CA ALA A 16 -22.04 -0.35 3.64
C ALA A 16 -20.91 -1.32 3.24
N LEU A 17 -19.66 -0.91 3.40
CA LEU A 17 -18.49 -1.72 3.01
C LEU A 17 -17.30 -1.47 3.93
N PHE A 18 -16.58 -2.53 4.30
CA PHE A 18 -15.29 -2.47 4.98
C PHE A 18 -14.25 -3.23 4.15
N GLU A 19 -13.00 -3.30 4.62
CA GLU A 19 -11.80 -3.70 3.89
C GLU A 19 -11.35 -2.67 2.86
N SER A 20 -10.15 -2.10 3.07
CA SER A 20 -9.60 -1.06 2.19
C SER A 20 -9.47 -1.53 0.74
N GLY A 21 -9.10 -2.80 0.51
CA GLY A 21 -9.01 -3.36 -0.84
C GLY A 21 -10.37 -3.45 -1.54
N ALA A 22 -11.41 -3.92 -0.84
CA ALA A 22 -12.76 -3.97 -1.38
C ALA A 22 -13.31 -2.58 -1.67
N ILE A 23 -13.06 -1.62 -0.76
CA ILE A 23 -13.44 -0.21 -0.95
C ILE A 23 -12.77 0.41 -2.17
N LEU A 24 -11.47 0.17 -2.37
CA LEU A 24 -10.76 0.69 -3.55
C LEU A 24 -11.32 0.14 -4.86
N LEU A 25 -11.64 -1.16 -4.91
CA LEU A 25 -12.30 -1.76 -6.08
C LEU A 25 -13.67 -1.16 -6.32
N TYR A 26 -14.48 -1.04 -5.27
CA TYR A 26 -15.80 -0.45 -5.35
C TYR A 26 -15.77 0.99 -5.88
N LEU A 27 -14.90 1.84 -5.34
CA LEU A 27 -14.79 3.24 -5.77
C LEU A 27 -14.24 3.36 -7.20
N ALA A 28 -13.32 2.48 -7.60
CA ALA A 28 -12.81 2.43 -8.96
C ALA A 28 -13.91 2.06 -9.96
N ASP A 29 -14.74 1.06 -9.64
CA ASP A 29 -15.86 0.62 -10.47
C ASP A 29 -16.97 1.66 -10.53
N LYS A 30 -17.32 2.26 -9.38
CA LYS A 30 -18.34 3.31 -9.31
C LYS A 30 -18.01 4.50 -10.20
N THR A 31 -16.73 4.83 -10.35
CA THR A 31 -16.27 6.04 -11.05
C THR A 31 -15.63 5.78 -12.41
N GLY A 32 -15.31 4.53 -12.75
CA GLY A 32 -14.53 4.17 -13.94
C GLY A 32 -13.08 4.67 -13.90
N ARG A 33 -12.52 4.93 -12.71
CA ARG A 33 -11.20 5.57 -12.55
C ARG A 33 -10.23 4.68 -11.79
N PHE A 34 -8.94 4.89 -12.07
CA PHE A 34 -7.82 4.26 -11.35
C PHE A 34 -7.77 2.73 -11.40
N ILE A 35 -8.50 2.12 -12.33
CA ILE A 35 -8.34 0.72 -12.73
C ILE A 35 -8.51 0.63 -14.25
N PRO A 36 -7.67 -0.15 -14.95
CA PRO A 36 -7.83 -0.36 -16.39
C PRO A 36 -9.20 -0.96 -16.72
N GLN A 37 -9.76 -0.56 -17.86
CA GLN A 37 -11.02 -1.12 -18.39
C GLN A 37 -10.77 -2.37 -19.24
N ASP A 38 -9.55 -2.54 -19.75
CA ASP A 38 -9.13 -3.80 -20.34
C ASP A 38 -9.19 -4.92 -19.30
N ALA A 39 -9.82 -6.04 -19.66
CA ALA A 39 -10.10 -7.13 -18.72
C ALA A 39 -8.82 -7.76 -18.16
N ALA A 40 -7.80 -7.96 -18.99
CA ALA A 40 -6.55 -8.59 -18.54
C ALA A 40 -5.79 -7.67 -17.59
N LEU A 41 -5.64 -6.39 -17.94
CA LEU A 41 -4.97 -5.39 -17.11
C LEU A 41 -5.73 -5.11 -15.80
N ARG A 42 -7.06 -5.19 -15.83
CA ARG A 42 -7.89 -5.11 -14.63
C ARG A 42 -7.56 -6.22 -13.65
N TRP A 43 -7.55 -7.48 -14.10
CA TRP A 43 -7.22 -8.61 -13.24
C TRP A 43 -5.77 -8.58 -12.75
N GLN A 44 -4.84 -8.09 -13.56
CA GLN A 44 -3.47 -7.86 -13.11
C GLN A 44 -3.41 -6.77 -12.02
N THR A 45 -4.22 -5.71 -12.12
CA THR A 45 -4.30 -4.67 -11.07
C THR A 45 -4.87 -5.25 -9.78
N ILE A 46 -5.92 -6.08 -9.88
CA ILE A 46 -6.50 -6.80 -8.74
C ILE A 46 -5.46 -7.73 -8.10
N GLN A 47 -4.65 -8.43 -8.90
CA GLN A 47 -3.57 -9.28 -8.39
C GLN A 47 -2.57 -8.47 -7.54
N TRP A 48 -2.15 -7.29 -8.00
CA TRP A 48 -1.26 -6.43 -7.22
C TRP A 48 -1.91 -5.85 -5.97
N LEU A 49 -3.21 -5.56 -6.02
CA LEU A 49 -3.98 -5.18 -4.84
C LEU A 49 -4.03 -6.33 -3.82
N MET A 50 -4.25 -7.57 -4.25
CA MET A 50 -4.25 -8.74 -3.36
C MET A 50 -2.85 -9.03 -2.80
N TRP A 51 -1.80 -8.87 -3.61
CA TRP A 51 -0.42 -8.96 -3.13
C TRP A 51 -0.12 -7.94 -2.03
N GLN A 52 -0.66 -6.72 -2.14
CA GLN A 52 -0.57 -5.72 -1.08
C GLN A 52 -1.35 -6.16 0.18
N MET A 53 -2.60 -6.59 0.03
CA MET A 53 -3.49 -6.94 1.14
C MET A 53 -2.99 -8.16 1.93
N GLY A 54 -2.47 -9.19 1.25
CA GLY A 54 -2.00 -10.42 1.89
C GLY A 54 -0.51 -10.43 2.25
N GLY A 55 0.30 -9.59 1.61
CA GLY A 55 1.76 -9.54 1.79
C GLY A 55 2.21 -8.26 2.46
N VAL A 56 2.22 -7.15 1.71
CA VAL A 56 2.81 -5.88 2.15
C VAL A 56 2.24 -5.37 3.47
N GLY A 57 0.92 -5.23 3.56
CA GLY A 57 0.28 -4.66 4.75
C GLY A 57 0.56 -5.49 6.01
N PRO A 58 0.20 -6.79 6.03
CA PRO A 58 0.45 -7.66 7.16
C PRO A 58 1.93 -7.71 7.57
N MET A 59 2.85 -7.92 6.62
CA MET A 59 4.27 -8.13 6.95
C MET A 59 4.96 -6.85 7.40
N PHE A 60 4.66 -5.69 6.78
CA PHE A 60 5.22 -4.41 7.22
C PHE A 60 4.64 -4.00 8.58
N GLY A 61 3.37 -4.32 8.84
CA GLY A 61 2.75 -4.15 10.16
C GLY A 61 3.50 -4.89 11.26
N GLN A 62 3.93 -6.13 10.99
CA GLN A 62 4.72 -6.90 11.96
C GLN A 62 6.11 -6.28 12.18
N VAL A 63 6.77 -5.75 11.14
CA VAL A 63 8.00 -4.96 11.35
C VAL A 63 7.74 -3.79 12.29
N GLY A 64 6.66 -3.04 12.09
CA GLY A 64 6.28 -1.94 12.98
C GLY A 64 6.11 -2.39 14.43
N TYR A 65 5.42 -3.51 14.67
CA TYR A 65 5.22 -4.04 16.02
C TYR A 65 6.54 -4.41 16.72
N PHE A 66 7.40 -5.21 16.06
CA PHE A 66 8.65 -5.70 16.65
C PHE A 66 9.81 -4.70 16.59
N ASN A 67 9.69 -3.61 15.83
CA ASN A 67 10.70 -2.55 15.76
C ASN A 67 10.36 -1.33 16.62
N LYS A 68 9.10 -0.87 16.56
CA LYS A 68 8.70 0.45 17.09
C LYS A 68 7.79 0.36 18.32
N PHE A 69 6.91 -0.63 18.37
CA PHE A 69 5.93 -0.74 19.45
C PHE A 69 6.36 -1.76 20.51
N ALA A 70 5.42 -2.28 21.30
CA ALA A 70 5.67 -3.16 22.43
C ALA A 70 6.52 -4.39 22.09
N GLY A 71 6.48 -4.89 20.85
CA GLY A 71 7.35 -5.98 20.41
C GLY A 71 8.85 -5.66 20.42
N LYS A 72 9.23 -4.37 20.47
CA LYS A 72 10.62 -3.92 20.59
C LYS A 72 11.28 -4.36 21.90
N GLU A 73 10.50 -4.45 22.97
CA GLU A 73 10.96 -4.81 24.32
C GLU A 73 11.25 -6.32 24.46
N ILE A 74 10.82 -7.14 23.49
CA ILE A 74 11.15 -8.57 23.47
C ILE A 74 12.65 -8.71 23.21
N GLU A 75 13.37 -9.35 24.13
CA GLU A 75 14.82 -9.51 24.07
C GLU A 75 15.26 -10.32 22.84
N ASP A 76 14.57 -11.42 22.56
CA ASP A 76 14.80 -12.23 21.37
C ASP A 76 14.42 -11.48 20.09
N LYS A 77 15.43 -11.16 19.27
CA LYS A 77 15.25 -10.41 18.02
C LYS A 77 14.90 -11.28 16.81
N ARG A 78 14.81 -12.61 16.95
CA ARG A 78 14.43 -13.52 15.84
C ARG A 78 13.09 -13.15 15.20
N PRO A 79 12.02 -12.77 15.93
CA PRO A 79 10.77 -12.32 15.31
C PRO A 79 10.96 -11.06 14.47
N ARG A 80 11.68 -10.05 14.99
CA ARG A 80 11.97 -8.82 14.24
C ARG A 80 12.74 -9.14 12.95
N GLN A 81 13.80 -9.96 13.05
CA GLN A 81 14.62 -10.34 11.90
C GLN A 81 13.78 -11.03 10.82
N ARG A 82 12.92 -11.97 11.20
CA ARG A 82 11.99 -12.64 10.28
C ARG A 82 11.17 -11.65 9.45
N TYR A 83 10.57 -10.65 10.09
CA TYR A 83 9.72 -9.68 9.38
C TYR A 83 10.52 -8.64 8.60
N VAL A 84 11.73 -8.30 9.04
CA VAL A 84 12.67 -7.48 8.26
C VAL A 84 13.03 -8.21 6.96
N ASP A 85 13.41 -9.49 7.03
CA ASP A 85 13.80 -10.27 5.85
C ASP A 85 12.63 -10.44 4.86
N GLU A 86 11.43 -10.73 5.36
CA GLU A 86 10.24 -10.81 4.50
C GLU A 86 9.90 -9.44 3.90
N SER A 87 10.04 -8.35 4.65
CA SER A 87 9.79 -7.00 4.14
C SER A 87 10.79 -6.61 3.06
N ARG A 88 12.07 -6.98 3.22
CA ARG A 88 13.11 -6.81 2.19
C ARG A 88 12.77 -7.61 0.93
N ARG A 89 12.30 -8.85 1.09
CA ARG A 89 11.87 -9.69 -0.05
C ARG A 89 10.70 -9.04 -0.80
N LEU A 90 9.69 -8.53 -0.09
CA LEU A 90 8.55 -7.83 -0.69
C LEU A 90 8.96 -6.53 -1.40
N LEU A 91 9.89 -5.76 -0.81
CA LEU A 91 10.48 -4.59 -1.47
C LEU A 91 11.23 -4.99 -2.75
N GLY A 92 11.96 -6.11 -2.76
CA GLY A 92 12.60 -6.65 -3.96
C GLY A 92 11.63 -7.04 -5.07
N VAL A 93 10.47 -7.61 -4.72
CA VAL A 93 9.39 -7.88 -5.69
C VAL A 93 8.85 -6.58 -6.30
N LEU A 94 8.62 -5.57 -5.48
CA LEU A 94 8.14 -4.26 -5.95
C LEU A 94 9.18 -3.53 -6.79
N GLU A 95 10.45 -3.57 -6.38
CA GLU A 95 11.59 -2.98 -7.09
C GLU A 95 11.68 -3.54 -8.51
N GLN A 96 11.72 -4.87 -8.64
CA GLN A 96 11.78 -5.52 -9.94
C GLN A 96 10.54 -5.23 -10.80
N ARG A 97 9.37 -5.10 -10.17
CA ARG A 97 8.14 -4.71 -10.88
C ARG A 97 8.22 -3.29 -11.42
N LEU A 98 8.81 -2.36 -10.68
CA LEU A 98 8.88 -0.95 -11.05
C LEU A 98 10.03 -0.63 -12.03
N GLU A 99 10.93 -1.58 -12.28
CA GLU A 99 11.96 -1.44 -13.31
C GLU A 99 11.33 -1.15 -14.67
N GLY A 100 11.73 -0.03 -15.28
CA GLY A 100 11.17 0.46 -16.55
C GLY A 100 9.69 0.90 -16.50
N ARG A 101 9.09 1.09 -15.31
CA ARG A 101 7.67 1.50 -15.16
C ARG A 101 7.51 2.75 -14.29
N ALA A 102 6.60 3.63 -14.69
CA ALA A 102 6.25 4.79 -13.86
C ALA A 102 5.54 4.37 -12.57
N TRP A 103 4.63 3.40 -12.68
CA TRP A 103 3.75 2.87 -11.64
C TRP A 103 3.67 1.33 -11.73
N ILE A 104 2.99 0.69 -10.77
CA ILE A 104 2.88 -0.78 -10.70
C ILE A 104 2.27 -1.37 -11.98
N MET A 105 1.37 -0.63 -12.64
CA MET A 105 0.68 -1.05 -13.86
C MET A 105 1.27 -0.42 -15.14
N GLY A 106 2.56 -0.06 -15.13
CA GLY A 106 3.21 0.59 -16.27
C GLY A 106 3.12 2.10 -16.15
N ASP A 107 2.54 2.77 -17.14
CA ASP A 107 2.39 4.23 -17.14
C ASP A 107 1.15 4.68 -16.35
N ALA A 108 0.17 3.80 -16.16
CA ALA A 108 -1.08 4.13 -15.50
C ALA A 108 -0.94 4.07 -13.97
N TYR A 109 -1.31 5.17 -13.30
CA TYR A 109 -1.52 5.22 -11.86
C TYR A 109 -2.86 4.57 -11.48
N THR A 110 -2.83 3.60 -10.57
CA THR A 110 -3.98 2.75 -10.24
C THR A 110 -4.21 2.59 -8.75
N ILE A 111 -5.29 1.88 -8.39
CA ILE A 111 -5.56 1.46 -7.02
C ILE A 111 -4.46 0.57 -6.42
N ALA A 112 -3.65 -0.12 -7.24
CA ALA A 112 -2.50 -0.87 -6.73
C ALA A 112 -1.47 0.08 -6.09
N ASP A 113 -1.19 1.22 -6.74
CA ASP A 113 -0.28 2.24 -6.22
C ASP A 113 -0.86 2.91 -4.97
N ILE A 114 -2.16 3.24 -5.01
CA ILE A 114 -2.90 3.80 -3.86
C ILE A 114 -2.81 2.88 -2.64
N ALA A 115 -2.84 1.57 -2.84
CA ALA A 115 -2.80 0.60 -1.76
C ALA A 115 -1.38 0.35 -1.22
N VAL A 116 -0.37 0.31 -2.09
CA VAL A 116 1.00 -0.09 -1.72
C VAL A 116 1.80 1.05 -1.11
N PHE A 117 1.84 2.23 -1.74
CA PHE A 117 2.79 3.27 -1.33
C PHE A 117 2.52 3.91 0.05
N PRO A 118 1.28 3.97 0.58
CA PRO A 118 1.08 4.36 1.98
C PRO A 118 1.82 3.43 2.96
N TRP A 119 1.90 2.13 2.67
CA TRP A 119 2.63 1.17 3.49
C TRP A 119 4.15 1.33 3.37
N VAL A 120 4.68 1.60 2.18
CA VAL A 120 6.10 1.91 1.99
C VAL A 120 6.48 3.20 2.75
N ARG A 121 5.68 4.26 2.61
CA ARG A 121 5.85 5.51 3.37
C ARG A 121 5.85 5.25 4.88
N ASN A 122 4.91 4.46 5.36
CA ASN A 122 4.76 4.16 6.77
C ASN A 122 5.95 3.35 7.31
N LEU A 123 6.41 2.34 6.56
CA LEU A 123 7.55 1.49 6.93
C LEU A 123 8.82 2.32 7.18
N ILE A 124 9.15 3.24 6.27
CA ILE A 124 10.42 3.98 6.33
C ILE A 124 10.33 5.29 7.12
N GLY A 125 9.12 5.83 7.27
CA GLY A 125 8.85 7.03 8.05
C GLY A 125 8.40 6.66 9.47
N PHE A 126 7.10 6.44 9.64
CA PHE A 126 6.52 6.26 10.96
C PHE A 126 7.05 5.01 11.69
N TYR A 127 7.32 3.88 11.03
CA TYR A 127 7.88 2.70 11.70
C TYR A 127 9.40 2.74 11.88
N GLU A 128 10.07 3.79 11.39
CA GLU A 128 11.53 3.99 11.55
C GLU A 128 12.36 2.77 11.10
N ALA A 129 11.87 2.02 10.10
CA ALA A 129 12.49 0.77 9.66
C ALA A 129 13.30 0.91 8.36
N GLY A 130 13.50 2.13 7.85
CA GLY A 130 14.17 2.38 6.57
C GLY A 130 15.58 1.80 6.48
N GLU A 131 16.39 1.98 7.54
CA GLU A 131 17.73 1.40 7.61
C GLU A 131 17.69 -0.13 7.76
N LEU A 132 16.79 -0.66 8.58
CA LEU A 132 16.65 -2.10 8.81
C LEU A 132 16.34 -2.86 7.51
N VAL A 133 15.44 -2.32 6.69
CA VAL A 133 15.12 -2.92 5.39
C VAL A 133 16.09 -2.49 4.29
N GLY A 134 17.06 -1.62 4.58
CA GLY A 134 18.04 -1.13 3.60
C GLY A 134 17.37 -0.43 2.41
N ILE A 135 16.44 0.49 2.66
CA ILE A 135 15.57 1.08 1.63
C ILE A 135 16.35 1.69 0.44
N GLN A 136 17.57 2.19 0.67
CA GLN A 136 18.42 2.76 -0.39
C GLN A 136 18.82 1.76 -1.47
N GLY A 137 18.69 0.45 -1.21
CA GLY A 137 18.89 -0.61 -2.20
C GLY A 137 17.72 -0.80 -3.18
N PHE A 138 16.64 0.00 -3.06
CA PHE A 138 15.44 -0.10 -3.90
C PHE A 138 15.13 1.26 -4.58
N PRO A 139 15.97 1.69 -5.56
CA PRO A 139 15.86 3.00 -6.18
C PRO A 139 14.55 3.21 -6.95
N ASN A 140 13.99 2.18 -7.60
CA ASN A 140 12.71 2.32 -8.29
C ASN A 140 11.56 2.49 -7.30
N VAL A 141 11.58 1.78 -6.18
CA VAL A 141 10.61 1.98 -5.08
C VAL A 141 10.70 3.40 -4.56
N LEU A 142 11.90 3.92 -4.28
CA LEU A 142 12.10 5.29 -3.80
C LEU A 142 11.64 6.34 -4.81
N ARG A 143 11.94 6.16 -6.10
CA ARG A 143 11.46 7.02 -7.18
C ARG A 143 9.93 7.08 -7.20
N ALA A 144 9.27 5.92 -7.24
CA ALA A 144 7.81 5.86 -7.31
C ALA A 144 7.16 6.38 -6.02
N LEU A 145 7.76 6.12 -4.85
CA LEU A 145 7.30 6.70 -3.57
C LEU A 145 7.40 8.22 -3.58
N GLY A 146 8.51 8.80 -4.06
CA GLY A 146 8.70 10.24 -4.19
C GLY A 146 7.62 10.86 -5.08
N ALA A 147 7.36 10.25 -6.23
CA ALA A 147 6.27 10.66 -7.12
C ALA A 147 4.90 10.52 -6.46
N PHE A 148 4.66 9.46 -5.68
CA PHE A 148 3.40 9.21 -4.97
C PHE A 148 3.10 10.30 -3.95
N VAL A 149 4.04 10.59 -3.05
CA VAL A 149 3.84 11.56 -1.96
C VAL A 149 3.76 13.01 -2.45
N ALA A 150 4.32 13.31 -3.62
CA ALA A 150 4.23 14.63 -4.26
C ALA A 150 2.83 14.92 -4.85
N ARG A 151 1.95 13.92 -4.99
CA ARG A 151 0.61 14.13 -5.57
C ARG A 151 -0.27 14.93 -4.61
N PRO A 152 -0.89 16.06 -5.04
CA PRO A 152 -1.73 16.87 -4.16
C PRO A 152 -2.89 16.08 -3.51
N ALA A 153 -3.49 15.13 -4.23
CA ALA A 153 -4.55 14.28 -3.68
C ALA A 153 -4.05 13.31 -2.59
N VAL A 154 -2.83 12.80 -2.73
CA VAL A 154 -2.19 11.95 -1.71
C VAL A 154 -1.86 12.79 -0.48
N ALA A 155 -1.26 13.98 -0.67
CA ALA A 155 -0.94 14.90 0.43
C ALA A 155 -2.18 15.27 1.27
N ARG A 156 -3.32 15.50 0.61
CA ARG A 156 -4.60 15.70 1.32
C ARG A 156 -5.07 14.43 2.04
N GLY A 157 -5.12 13.30 1.33
CA GLY A 157 -5.61 12.04 1.88
C GLY A 157 -4.82 11.54 3.09
N LEU A 158 -3.50 11.80 3.14
CA LEU A 158 -2.65 11.45 4.28
C LEU A 158 -2.98 12.22 5.58
N ASN A 159 -3.76 13.30 5.48
CA ASN A 159 -4.17 14.15 6.61
C ASN A 159 -5.69 14.09 6.86
N ILE A 160 -6.38 13.08 6.32
CA ILE A 160 -7.83 12.89 6.49
C ILE A 160 -8.09 11.50 7.11
N PRO A 161 -8.94 11.41 8.15
CA PRO A 161 -9.48 12.54 8.92
C PRO A 161 -8.36 13.32 9.63
N PRO A 162 -8.60 14.59 10.01
CA PRO A 162 -7.67 15.29 10.91
C PRO A 162 -7.47 14.46 12.18
N ARG A 163 -6.26 14.52 12.74
CA ARG A 163 -6.01 13.93 14.07
C ARG A 163 -6.75 14.78 15.10
N ASP A 164 -7.40 14.11 16.06
CA ASP A 164 -8.00 14.76 17.23
C ASP A 164 -6.94 15.49 18.07
#